data_AF-A0A821FL26-F1
#
_entry.id   AF-A0A821FL26-F1
#
_cell.length_a   1.000
_cell.length_b   1.000
_cell.length_c   1.000
_cell.angle_alpha   90.00
_cell.angle_beta   90.00
_cell.angle_gamma   90.00
#
_symmetry.space_group_name_H-M   'P 1'
#
loop_
_entity.id
_entity.type
_entity.pdbx_description
1 polymer ?
#
loop_
_entity_poly.entity_id
_entity_poly.type
_entity_poly.pdbx_seq_one_letter_code
_entity_poly.pdbx_strand_id
1 'polypeptide(L)' 'ENSSIMKLLDAIGIKYDIVVNKMDRVEEEERAEFCDQIRKEIAKIGLKSVGHVFFVSAKYPAQFPDWLQMVNYLTDSSKK' A
#
# COMPACT_ATOMS: atom_id res chain seq x y z
N GLU A 1 13.51 11.86 -3.90
CA GLU A 1 14.33 10.73 -4.42
C GLU A 1 13.52 9.45 -4.68
N ASN A 2 12.64 8.98 -3.78
CA ASN A 2 11.87 7.73 -3.97
C ASN A 2 10.93 7.68 -5.20
N SER A 3 10.51 8.84 -5.72
CA SER A 3 9.73 8.96 -6.97
C SER A 3 10.44 8.29 -8.16
N SER A 4 11.78 8.30 -8.19
CA SER A 4 12.56 7.79 -9.32
C SER A 4 12.50 6.27 -9.45
N ILE A 5 12.40 5.53 -8.34
CA ILE A 5 12.32 4.06 -8.35
C ILE A 5 10.94 3.61 -8.85
N MET A 6 9.87 4.22 -8.35
CA MET A 6 8.49 3.88 -8.75
C MET A 6 8.27 4.13 -10.26
N LYS A 7 8.80 5.26 -10.77
CA LYS A 7 8.75 5.56 -12.21
C LYS A 7 9.59 4.61 -13.05
N LEU A 8 10.71 4.12 -12.51
CA LEU A 8 11.52 3.10 -13.18
C LEU A 8 10.75 1.78 -13.27
N LEU A 9 10.12 1.33 -12.18
CA LEU A 9 9.28 0.12 -12.16
C LEU A 9 8.14 0.19 -13.18
N ASP A 10 7.51 1.37 -13.31
CA ASP A 10 6.50 1.62 -14.34
C ASP A 10 7.09 1.55 -15.76
N ALA A 11 8.28 2.12 -15.98
CA ALA A 11 8.92 2.12 -17.30
C ALA A 11 9.32 0.70 -17.77
N ILE A 12 9.67 -0.18 -16.84
CA ILE A 12 10.00 -1.58 -17.12
C ILE A 12 8.76 -2.50 -17.11
N GLY A 13 7.56 -1.96 -16.85
CA GLY A 13 6.30 -2.69 -16.91
C GLY A 13 6.09 -3.68 -15.76
N ILE A 14 6.79 -3.52 -14.64
CA ILE A 14 6.63 -4.38 -13.46
C ILE A 14 5.48 -3.86 -12.61
N LYS A 15 4.50 -4.72 -12.34
CA LYS A 15 3.44 -4.44 -11.38
C LYS A 15 3.95 -4.58 -9.96
N TYR A 16 3.51 -3.70 -9.07
CA TYR A 16 3.87 -3.72 -7.66
C TYR A 16 2.70 -3.27 -6.78
N ASP A 17 2.71 -3.68 -5.52
CA ASP A 17 1.78 -3.21 -4.51
C ASP A 17 2.50 -2.23 -3.57
N ILE A 18 1.73 -1.33 -2.96
CA ILE A 18 2.24 -0.37 -1.97
C ILE A 18 1.73 -0.78 -0.60
N VAL A 19 2.65 -0.90 0.36
CA VAL A 19 2.32 -1.20 1.75
C VAL A 19 2.67 0.00 2.62
N VAL A 20 1.65 0.67 3.12
CA VAL A 20 1.76 1.80 4.05
C VAL A 20 1.77 1.23 5.46
N ASN A 21 2.94 1.21 6.08
CA ASN A 21 3.12 0.67 7.43
C ASN A 21 3.01 1.76 8.51
N LYS A 22 2.91 1.34 9.77
CA LYS A 22 2.85 2.18 10.99
C LYS A 22 1.52 2.92 11.17
N MET A 23 0.41 2.35 10.69
CA MET A 23 -0.92 2.90 10.93
C MET A 23 -1.31 2.94 12.42
N ASP A 24 -0.57 2.24 13.29
CA ASP A 24 -0.69 2.36 14.74
C ASP A 24 -0.25 3.72 15.31
N ARG A 25 0.42 4.55 14.50
CA ARG A 25 0.80 5.93 14.85
C ARG A 25 -0.17 6.98 14.33
N VAL A 26 -1.20 6.56 13.60
CA VAL A 26 -2.26 7.44 13.11
C VAL A 26 -3.45 7.27 14.03
N GLU A 27 -3.90 8.39 14.60
CA GLU A 27 -5.07 8.43 15.48
C GLU A 27 -6.30 7.90 14.74
N GLU A 28 -7.12 7.11 15.42
CA GLU A 28 -8.21 6.34 14.80
C GLU A 28 -9.17 7.21 13.99
N GLU A 29 -9.46 8.41 14.51
CA GLU A 29 -10.33 9.42 13.91
C GLU A 29 -9.76 10.00 12.59
N GLU A 30 -8.43 10.07 12.47
CA GLU A 30 -7.73 10.64 11.31
C GLU A 30 -7.41 9.59 10.24
N ARG A 31 -7.51 8.29 10.56
CA ARG A 31 -7.09 7.20 9.64
C ARG A 31 -7.77 7.26 8.29
N ALA A 32 -9.08 7.55 8.26
CA ALA A 32 -9.82 7.61 7.01
C ALA A 32 -9.29 8.72 6.09
N GLU A 33 -9.08 9.92 6.64
CA GLU A 33 -8.53 11.06 5.90
C GLU A 33 -7.10 10.79 5.45
N PHE A 34 -6.26 10.22 6.31
CA PHE A 34 -4.89 9.84 5.99
C PHE A 34 -4.83 8.84 4.82
N CYS A 35 -5.64 7.78 4.86
CA CYS A 35 -5.72 6.79 3.79
C CYS A 35 -6.12 7.43 2.46
N ASP A 36 -7.10 8.33 2.47
CA ASP A 36 -7.55 9.03 1.27
C ASP A 36 -6.51 10.02 0.74
N GLN A 37 -5.78 10.70 1.62
CA GLN A 37 -4.67 11.58 1.24
C GLN A 37 -3.56 10.79 0.53
N ILE A 38 -3.18 9.64 1.06
CA ILE A 38 -2.16 8.78 0.44
C ILE A 38 -2.60 8.30 -0.94
N ARG A 39 -3.86 7.85 -1.09
CA ARG A 39 -4.41 7.44 -2.40
C ARG A 39 -4.37 8.59 -3.41
N LYS A 40 -4.73 9.81 -2.99
CA LYS A 40 -4.66 11.02 -3.83
C LYS A 40 -3.23 11.34 -4.26
N GLU A 41 -2.26 11.26 -3.36
CA GLU A 41 -0.86 11.52 -3.71
C GLU A 41 -0.28 10.45 -4.64
N ILE A 42 -0.63 9.17 -4.46
CA ILE A 42 -0.26 8.09 -5.39
C ILE A 42 -0.80 8.39 -6.80
N ALA A 43 -2.09 8.76 -6.89
CA ALA A 43 -2.73 9.11 -8.17
C ALA A 43 -2.07 10.35 -8.82
N LYS A 44 -1.73 11.36 -8.02
CA LYS A 44 -1.07 12.60 -8.47
C LYS A 44 0.35 12.36 -8.99
N ILE A 45 1.09 11.40 -8.45
CA ILE A 45 2.41 10.99 -8.96
C ILE A 45 2.28 10.33 -10.34
N GLY A 46 1.09 9.79 -10.67
CA GLY A 46 0.79 9.17 -11.96
C GLY A 46 1.36 7.75 -12.09
N LEU A 47 1.47 7.03 -10.98
CA LEU A 47 1.96 5.65 -10.98
C LEU A 47 0.91 4.71 -11.61
N LYS A 48 1.29 3.99 -12.66
CA LYS A 48 0.37 3.18 -13.49
C LYS A 48 0.37 1.70 -13.14
N SER A 49 1.44 1.19 -12.52
CA SER A 49 1.61 -0.25 -12.27
C SER A 49 1.26 -0.68 -10.84
N VAL A 50 0.70 0.24 -10.05
CA VAL A 50 0.22 -0.05 -8.69
C VAL A 50 -0.99 -0.97 -8.75
N GLY A 51 -0.89 -2.16 -8.16
CA GLY A 51 -2.00 -3.10 -8.04
C GLY A 51 -2.92 -2.74 -6.87
N HIS A 52 -2.41 -2.87 -5.66
CA HIS A 52 -3.11 -2.60 -4.41
C HIS A 52 -2.31 -1.64 -3.51
N VAL A 53 -3.04 -0.97 -2.61
CA VAL A 53 -2.46 -0.18 -1.53
C VAL A 53 -3.02 -0.71 -0.22
N PHE A 54 -2.15 -1.26 0.62
CA PHE A 54 -2.50 -1.82 1.93
C PHE A 54 -2.07 -0.87 3.06
N PHE A 55 -2.95 -0.66 4.04
CA PHE A 55 -2.69 0.21 5.19
C PHE A 55 -2.59 -0.63 6.45
N VAL A 56 -1.37 -0.82 6.95
CA VAL A 56 -1.09 -1.84 7.97
C VAL A 56 -0.32 -1.30 9.17
N SER A 57 -0.38 -2.05 10.27
CA SER A 57 0.60 -1.98 11.34
C SER A 57 1.28 -3.33 11.50
N ALA A 58 2.58 -3.39 11.18
CA ALA A 58 3.40 -4.56 11.47
C ALA A 58 3.56 -4.83 12.97
N LYS A 59 3.32 -3.81 13.83
CA LYS A 59 3.38 -3.94 15.28
C LYS A 59 2.13 -4.59 15.85
N TYR A 60 0.96 -4.27 15.30
CA TYR A 60 -0.34 -4.76 15.78
C TYR A 60 -1.18 -5.37 14.64
N PRO A 61 -0.73 -6.45 13.99
CA PRO A 61 -1.38 -6.99 12.79
C PRO A 61 -2.86 -7.39 13.01
N ALA A 62 -3.23 -7.83 14.21
CA ALA A 62 -4.60 -8.21 14.53
C ALA A 62 -5.59 -7.03 14.60
N GLN A 63 -5.10 -5.80 14.79
CA GLN A 63 -5.94 -4.59 14.86
C GLN A 63 -6.17 -3.96 13.47
N PHE A 64 -5.46 -4.41 12.44
CA PHE A 64 -5.52 -3.85 11.09
C PHE A 64 -5.92 -4.93 10.09
N PRO A 65 -7.20 -4.97 9.66
CA PRO A 65 -7.73 -6.00 8.75
C PRO A 65 -6.92 -6.17 7.45
N ASP A 66 -6.39 -5.07 6.93
CA ASP A 66 -5.54 -5.03 5.73
C ASP A 66 -4.31 -5.94 5.84
N TRP A 67 -3.81 -6.23 7.06
CA TRP A 67 -2.68 -7.14 7.22
C TRP A 67 -3.03 -8.55 6.74
N LEU A 68 -4.17 -9.08 7.19
CA LEU A 68 -4.61 -10.43 6.80
C LEU A 68 -5.01 -10.46 5.32
N GLN A 69 -5.67 -9.39 4.85
CA GLN A 69 -6.02 -9.26 3.43
C GLN A 69 -4.76 -9.26 2.54
N MET A 70 -3.72 -8.51 2.92
CA MET A 70 -2.44 -8.47 2.21
C MET A 70 -1.77 -9.83 2.20
N VAL A 71 -1.67 -10.50 3.35
CA VAL A 71 -1.08 -11.84 3.43
C VAL A 71 -1.81 -12.80 2.50
N ASN A 72 -3.14 -12.88 2.60
CA ASN A 72 -3.94 -13.75 1.75
C ASN A 72 -3.77 -13.43 0.27
N TYR A 73 -3.81 -12.15 -0.11
CA TYR A 73 -3.61 -11.71 -1.49
C TYR A 73 -2.24 -12.16 -2.04
N LEU A 74 -1.18 -11.96 -1.28
CA LEU A 74 0.19 -12.33 -1.68
C LEU A 74 0.40 -13.85 -1.69
N THR A 75 -0.21 -14.59 -0.76
CA THR A 75 -0.04 -16.05 -0.67
C THR A 75 -0.98 -16.82 -1.59
N ASP A 76 -2.19 -16.35 -1.88
CA ASP A 76 -3.07 -17.04 -2.82
C ASP A 76 -2.63 -16.84 -4.28
N SER A 77 -1.91 -15.76 -4.56
CA SER A 77 -1.23 -15.55 -5.83
C SER A 77 -0.13 -16.58 -6.12
N SER A 78 0.36 -17.31 -5.10
CA SER A 78 1.38 -18.36 -5.26
C SER A 78 0.82 -19.74 -5.66
N LYS A 79 -0.50 -19.87 -5.80
CA LYS A 79 -1.17 -21.11 -6.21
C LYS A 79 -1.55 -21.18 -7.70
N LYS A 80 -1.06 -20.26 -8.54
CA LYS A 80 -1.30 -20.27 -9.99
C LYS A 80 -0.04 -20.50 -10.78
#